data_AF-A0A0Z8H0J0-F1
#
_entry.id   AF-A0A0Z8H0J0-F1
#
_cell.length_a   1.000
_cell.length_b   1.000
_cell.length_c   1.000
_cell.angle_alpha   90.00
_cell.angle_beta   90.00
_cell.angle_gamma   90.00
#
_symmetry.space_group_name_H-M   'P 1'
#
loop_
_entity.id
_entity.type
_entity.pdbx_description
1 polymer ?
#
loop_
_entity_poly.entity_id
_entity_poly.type
_entity_poly.pdbx_seq_one_letter_code
_entity_poly.pdbx_strand_id
1 'polypeptide(L)'
;MDEQYQFNWVNFYKEFAWKLVDYKDNRAELVEKVKAIYTKTKIHMPTLEKDNQLMDIDPFTIFGLFNKRITEENRIKILTAIAELFHLQAEIPSSFESIPVLMNQNATFYYFIGDRDENDIDDLWELFIAALTYSKEPTAEKKEKFSHYFDLAINKKGNGNSKITMALYWIAPDFFLNLDSQNETYVYESGEIPADIVQKLPKMKSKISADEYFDISDSILQYLKSAESKLKDFKELSSMAWKYSKQINQEEKERSAGAISPLAEEADTGNEIGGEEVVEDSYTKNHFLSEVYMTEEEYDQLTSILQMKKNIILQGAPGVGKTFVAERLAFSLMGKPDLERVMTIQFHQSYSYEDFIMGFRPSTSGFELRRGAFYTFCKKAESDKNHDYFFIIDEINRGNLSKIFGELFMLIENDKRGKSLQLLYSDEQFSIPENLYIIGMMNTADRSLALLDYALRRRFAFFDIKPGFSTAGFKDYQTNLKNEKFDRLISCVEKLNQAISTEEVLGDSFCIGHSYFCGLSAEVLDQGLLEAIVEYELIPLLKEYWFDEPTKIHDWSSKLRSAIQ
;
A
#
# COMPACT_ATOMS: atom_id res chain seq x y z
N MET A 1 -14.36 14.62 -20.16
CA MET A 1 -13.19 14.66 -21.05
C MET A 1 -13.61 14.04 -22.36
N ASP A 2 -13.29 14.66 -23.50
CA ASP A 2 -13.59 14.11 -24.83
C ASP A 2 -12.98 12.70 -24.94
N GLU A 3 -13.81 11.70 -25.32
CA GLU A 3 -13.37 10.31 -25.61
C GLU A 3 -12.21 10.28 -26.63
N GLN A 4 -12.07 11.33 -27.44
CA GLN A 4 -11.04 11.47 -28.47
C GLN A 4 -9.60 11.56 -27.93
N TYR A 5 -9.40 11.89 -26.64
CA TYR A 5 -8.05 12.06 -26.06
C TYR A 5 -7.63 10.94 -25.10
N GLN A 6 -8.50 9.97 -24.82
CA GLN A 6 -8.27 8.97 -23.76
C GLN A 6 -7.05 8.06 -24.04
N PHE A 7 -6.75 7.81 -25.30
CA PHE A 7 -5.67 6.89 -25.72
C PHE A 7 -4.59 7.57 -26.56
N ASN A 8 -4.39 8.90 -26.42
CA ASN A 8 -3.41 9.64 -27.22
C ASN A 8 -1.95 9.20 -26.97
N TRP A 9 -1.69 8.48 -25.87
CA TRP A 9 -0.39 7.89 -25.58
C TRP A 9 0.01 6.74 -26.52
N VAL A 10 -0.95 6.05 -27.15
CA VAL A 10 -0.69 4.82 -27.91
C VAL A 10 0.26 5.07 -29.09
N ASN A 11 0.06 6.17 -29.83
CA ASN A 11 0.89 6.48 -31.00
C ASN A 11 2.34 6.74 -30.59
N PHE A 12 2.55 7.52 -29.52
CA PHE A 12 3.87 7.79 -28.98
C PHE A 12 4.57 6.51 -28.53
N TYR A 13 3.86 5.65 -27.78
CA TYR A 13 4.43 4.42 -27.23
C TYR A 13 4.81 3.45 -28.34
N LYS A 14 3.97 3.31 -29.37
CA LYS A 14 4.27 2.46 -30.54
C LYS A 14 5.47 2.97 -31.33
N GLU A 15 5.54 4.27 -31.62
CA GLU A 15 6.67 4.83 -32.34
C GLU A 15 7.96 4.64 -31.54
N PHE A 16 7.92 4.93 -30.23
CA PHE A 16 9.07 4.75 -29.37
C PHE A 16 9.50 3.27 -29.27
N ALA A 17 8.55 2.34 -29.18
CA ALA A 17 8.86 0.91 -29.13
C ALA A 17 9.59 0.45 -30.41
N TRP A 18 9.10 0.84 -31.59
CA TRP A 18 9.81 0.54 -32.84
C TRP A 18 11.16 1.24 -32.91
N LYS A 19 11.29 2.45 -32.36
CA LYS A 19 12.56 3.17 -32.33
C LYS A 19 13.61 2.49 -31.44
N LEU A 20 13.20 1.83 -30.36
CA LEU A 20 14.11 1.07 -29.50
C LEU A 20 14.72 -0.15 -30.21
N VAL A 21 14.05 -0.71 -31.22
CA VAL A 21 14.58 -1.86 -31.99
C VAL A 21 15.93 -1.53 -32.64
N ASP A 22 16.14 -0.28 -33.08
CA ASP A 22 17.40 0.21 -33.66
C ASP A 22 18.60 0.06 -32.71
N TYR A 23 18.36 -0.11 -31.40
CA TYR A 23 19.38 -0.18 -30.35
C TYR A 23 19.67 -1.59 -29.84
N LYS A 24 19.01 -2.63 -30.39
CA LYS A 24 19.22 -4.03 -30.00
C LYS A 24 20.70 -4.43 -30.01
N ASP A 25 21.42 -4.00 -31.04
CA ASP A 25 22.85 -4.28 -31.26
C ASP A 25 23.77 -3.12 -30.82
N ASN A 26 23.22 -2.06 -30.22
CA ASN A 26 23.96 -0.87 -29.77
C ASN A 26 23.43 -0.35 -28.42
N ARG A 27 23.43 -1.24 -27.41
CA ARG A 27 22.87 -0.96 -26.08
C ARG A 27 23.70 0.03 -25.27
N ALA A 28 25.00 0.13 -25.55
CA ALA A 28 25.85 1.15 -24.92
C ALA A 28 25.37 2.57 -25.26
N GLU A 29 25.02 2.85 -26.52
CA GLU A 29 24.44 4.13 -26.90
C GLU A 29 23.06 4.34 -26.24
N LEU A 30 22.26 3.27 -26.13
CA LEU A 30 20.96 3.34 -25.48
C LEU A 30 21.07 3.73 -24.01
N VAL A 31 22.01 3.13 -23.27
CA VAL A 31 22.31 3.45 -21.88
C VAL A 31 22.68 4.93 -21.72
N GLU A 32 23.52 5.46 -22.61
CA GLU A 32 23.89 6.87 -22.59
C GLU A 32 22.70 7.80 -22.88
N LYS A 33 21.81 7.41 -23.80
CA LYS A 33 20.54 8.13 -24.03
C LYS A 33 19.64 8.10 -22.81
N VAL A 34 19.54 6.96 -22.11
CA VAL A 34 18.75 6.86 -20.87
C VAL A 34 19.30 7.79 -19.78
N LYS A 35 20.63 7.83 -19.59
CA LYS A 35 21.27 8.79 -18.66
C LYS A 35 21.03 10.25 -19.08
N ALA A 36 21.05 10.52 -20.40
CA ALA A 36 20.80 11.85 -20.94
C ALA A 36 19.35 12.33 -20.68
N ILE A 37 18.35 11.45 -20.69
CA ILE A 37 16.96 11.79 -20.31
C ILE A 37 16.92 12.42 -18.92
N TYR A 38 17.53 11.77 -17.92
CA TYR A 38 17.50 12.25 -16.53
C TYR A 38 18.36 13.49 -16.32
N THR A 39 19.50 13.56 -17.00
CA THR A 39 20.35 14.76 -17.01
C THR A 39 19.59 15.97 -17.56
N LYS A 40 18.87 15.79 -18.67
CA LYS A 40 18.11 16.85 -19.33
C LYS A 40 16.90 17.31 -18.50
N THR A 41 16.17 16.36 -17.92
CA THR A 41 14.95 16.64 -17.14
C THR A 41 15.24 17.15 -15.74
N LYS A 42 16.47 16.99 -15.24
CA LYS A 42 16.86 17.25 -13.84
C LYS A 42 16.07 16.41 -12.83
N ILE A 43 15.49 15.30 -13.28
CA ILE A 43 14.83 14.32 -12.43
C ILE A 43 15.90 13.33 -11.95
N HIS A 44 15.85 12.93 -10.69
CA HIS A 44 16.74 11.92 -10.17
C HIS A 44 16.52 10.58 -10.87
N MET A 45 17.58 10.02 -11.45
CA MET A 45 17.53 8.70 -12.09
C MET A 45 17.33 7.63 -11.02
N PRO A 46 16.35 6.71 -11.18
CA PRO A 46 16.22 5.60 -10.24
C PRO A 46 17.47 4.72 -10.26
N THR A 47 17.71 4.00 -9.16
CA THR A 47 18.77 2.98 -9.12
C THR A 47 18.42 1.84 -10.07
N LEU A 48 19.24 1.66 -11.10
CA LEU A 48 19.10 0.60 -12.12
C LEU A 48 20.23 -0.44 -12.08
N GLU A 49 21.21 -0.22 -11.19
CA GLU A 49 22.33 -1.11 -10.91
C GLU A 49 22.89 -0.79 -9.50
N LYS A 50 23.50 -1.75 -8.79
CA LYS A 50 23.95 -1.58 -7.38
C LYS A 50 24.81 -0.33 -7.15
N ASP A 51 25.74 -0.06 -8.06
CA ASP A 51 26.68 1.07 -7.94
C ASP A 51 26.22 2.33 -8.70
N ASN A 52 24.95 2.36 -9.14
CA ASN A 52 24.40 3.36 -10.09
C ASN A 52 25.16 3.42 -11.43
N GLN A 53 26.01 2.44 -11.73
CA GLN A 53 26.67 2.29 -13.02
C GLN A 53 25.83 1.41 -13.93
N LEU A 54 24.87 2.03 -14.63
CA LEU A 54 24.10 1.32 -15.64
C LEU A 54 25.01 0.91 -16.81
N MET A 55 25.14 -0.41 -17.02
CA MET A 55 25.97 -1.01 -18.07
C MET A 55 25.14 -1.56 -19.23
N ASP A 56 23.96 -2.11 -18.94
CA ASP A 56 23.02 -2.64 -19.92
C ASP A 56 21.58 -2.45 -19.41
N ILE A 57 20.61 -2.41 -20.32
CA ILE A 57 19.20 -2.18 -20.01
C ILE A 57 18.30 -2.86 -21.05
N ASP A 58 17.19 -3.44 -20.59
CA ASP A 58 16.15 -3.98 -21.47
C ASP A 58 15.10 -2.91 -21.83
N PRO A 59 14.37 -3.07 -22.96
CA PRO A 59 13.39 -2.09 -23.41
C PRO A 59 12.21 -1.92 -22.46
N PHE A 60 11.77 -2.98 -21.77
CA PHE A 60 10.64 -2.91 -20.86
C PHE A 60 10.98 -2.11 -19.60
N THR A 61 12.21 -2.23 -19.08
CA THR A 61 12.68 -1.34 -18.01
C THR A 61 12.63 0.11 -18.45
N ILE A 62 13.02 0.45 -19.68
CA ILE A 62 12.93 1.84 -20.21
C ILE A 62 11.48 2.34 -20.20
N PHE A 63 10.52 1.53 -20.64
CA PHE A 63 9.10 1.89 -20.52
C PHE A 63 8.68 2.05 -19.05
N GLY A 64 9.18 1.18 -18.17
CA GLY A 64 8.94 1.25 -16.72
C GLY A 64 9.45 2.53 -16.06
N LEU A 65 10.47 3.18 -16.61
CA LEU A 65 11.02 4.43 -16.08
C LEU A 65 10.01 5.58 -16.07
N PHE A 66 9.08 5.61 -17.02
CA PHE A 66 8.00 6.60 -17.09
C PHE A 66 6.61 6.02 -16.78
N ASN A 67 6.42 4.70 -16.91
CA ASN A 67 5.21 3.98 -16.49
C ASN A 67 5.32 3.43 -15.06
N LYS A 68 5.71 4.29 -14.12
CA LYS A 68 5.70 4.02 -12.67
C LYS A 68 4.95 5.13 -11.93
N ARG A 69 4.85 5.05 -10.60
CA ARG A 69 4.21 6.08 -9.76
C ARG A 69 5.07 7.36 -9.71
N ILE A 70 4.92 8.18 -10.74
CA ILE A 70 5.44 9.55 -10.85
C ILE A 70 4.30 10.51 -11.21
N THR A 71 4.47 11.79 -10.91
CA THR A 71 3.52 12.85 -11.32
C THR A 71 3.41 12.90 -12.85
N GLU A 72 2.24 13.24 -13.38
CA GLU A 72 2.04 13.44 -14.83
C GLU A 72 2.99 14.49 -15.41
N GLU A 73 3.29 15.56 -14.68
CA GLU A 73 4.27 16.58 -15.09
C GLU A 73 5.65 15.97 -15.36
N ASN A 74 6.16 15.16 -14.43
CA ASN A 74 7.43 14.46 -14.60
C ASN A 74 7.38 13.41 -15.72
N ARG A 75 6.25 12.72 -15.90
CA ARG A 75 6.06 11.78 -17.01
C ARG A 75 6.15 12.50 -18.34
N ILE A 76 5.45 13.63 -18.51
CA ILE A 76 5.50 14.48 -19.70
C ILE A 76 6.94 14.95 -19.94
N LYS A 77 7.65 15.45 -18.92
CA LYS A 77 9.06 15.86 -19.06
C LYS A 77 9.97 14.73 -19.57
N ILE A 78 9.81 13.53 -19.05
CA ILE A 78 10.56 12.35 -19.49
C ILE A 78 10.22 12.01 -20.95
N LEU A 79 8.93 11.99 -21.31
CA LEU A 79 8.49 11.70 -22.68
C LEU A 79 8.94 12.77 -23.67
N THR A 80 8.94 14.05 -23.30
CA THR A 80 9.51 15.14 -24.11
C THR A 80 11.00 14.92 -24.33
N ALA A 81 11.76 14.58 -23.29
CA ALA A 81 13.18 14.28 -23.44
C ALA A 81 13.43 13.04 -24.31
N ILE A 82 12.59 12.00 -24.20
CA ILE A 82 12.62 10.83 -25.08
C ILE A 82 12.37 11.24 -26.53
N ALA A 83 11.33 12.02 -26.80
CA ALA A 83 10.99 12.46 -28.15
C ALA A 83 12.15 13.19 -28.82
N GLU A 84 12.82 14.08 -28.09
CA GLU A 84 13.97 14.81 -28.60
C GLU A 84 15.21 13.93 -28.81
N LEU A 85 15.56 13.09 -27.82
CA LEU A 85 16.79 12.26 -27.86
C LEU A 85 16.69 11.09 -28.86
N PHE A 86 15.48 10.63 -29.15
CA PHE A 86 15.20 9.53 -30.09
C PHE A 86 14.59 10.02 -31.42
N HIS A 87 14.40 11.33 -31.58
CA HIS A 87 13.86 11.98 -32.77
C HIS A 87 12.45 11.50 -33.18
N LEU A 88 11.59 11.28 -32.19
CA LEU A 88 10.21 10.84 -32.41
C LEU A 88 9.35 11.97 -32.98
N GLN A 89 8.39 11.63 -33.84
CA GLN A 89 7.46 12.55 -34.50
C GLN A 89 6.07 12.57 -33.86
N ALA A 90 5.70 11.53 -33.11
CA ALA A 90 4.44 11.47 -32.40
C ALA A 90 4.29 12.60 -31.37
N GLU A 91 3.06 13.08 -31.23
CA GLU A 91 2.72 14.09 -30.24
C GLU A 91 2.97 13.57 -28.83
N ILE A 92 3.45 14.46 -27.95
CA ILE A 92 3.65 14.12 -26.55
C ILE A 92 2.29 13.86 -25.91
N PRO A 93 2.09 12.70 -25.26
CA PRO A 93 0.81 12.38 -24.66
C PRO A 93 0.42 13.37 -23.56
N SER A 94 -0.86 13.73 -23.53
CA SER A 94 -1.44 14.63 -22.52
C SER A 94 -2.38 13.93 -21.55
N SER A 95 -2.70 12.66 -21.79
CA SER A 95 -3.50 11.80 -20.92
C SER A 95 -2.80 10.46 -20.76
N PHE A 96 -2.86 9.91 -19.55
CA PHE A 96 -2.25 8.63 -19.20
C PHE A 96 -3.24 7.69 -18.51
N GLU A 97 -4.54 7.95 -18.67
CA GLU A 97 -5.59 7.07 -18.16
C GLU A 97 -5.45 5.68 -18.78
N SER A 98 -5.74 4.64 -18.00
CA SER A 98 -5.73 3.24 -18.44
C SER A 98 -4.35 2.69 -18.82
N ILE A 99 -3.26 3.41 -18.49
CA ILE A 99 -1.89 2.90 -18.57
C ILE A 99 -1.58 2.18 -17.25
N PRO A 100 -1.33 0.86 -17.26
CA PRO A 100 -0.87 0.14 -16.08
C PRO A 100 0.52 0.64 -15.66
N VAL A 101 0.78 0.71 -14.35
CA VAL A 101 2.00 1.30 -13.78
C VAL A 101 2.73 0.37 -12.83
N LEU A 102 4.07 0.39 -12.90
CA LEU A 102 4.93 -0.30 -11.93
C LEU A 102 4.91 0.37 -10.56
N MET A 103 5.12 -0.45 -9.54
CA MET A 103 5.52 0.01 -8.21
C MET A 103 6.95 0.55 -8.25
N ASN A 104 7.21 1.66 -7.55
CA ASN A 104 8.51 2.33 -7.59
C ASN A 104 9.67 1.46 -7.05
N GLN A 105 9.37 0.49 -6.18
CA GLN A 105 10.35 -0.40 -5.55
C GLN A 105 10.77 -1.58 -6.46
N ASN A 106 10.10 -1.81 -7.60
CA ASN A 106 10.38 -2.91 -8.53
C ASN A 106 10.35 -2.41 -9.99
N ALA A 107 11.19 -1.41 -10.28
CA ALA A 107 11.14 -0.67 -11.54
C ALA A 107 11.92 -1.31 -12.70
N THR A 108 12.71 -2.36 -12.46
CA THR A 108 13.49 -3.08 -13.48
C THR A 108 12.90 -4.45 -13.78
N PHE A 109 12.97 -4.92 -15.04
CA PHE A 109 12.55 -6.26 -15.46
C PHE A 109 13.64 -7.33 -15.31
N TYR A 110 14.84 -6.90 -14.92
CA TYR A 110 15.99 -7.72 -14.59
C TYR A 110 16.48 -7.42 -13.17
N TYR A 111 17.27 -8.34 -12.61
CA TYR A 111 18.02 -8.12 -11.38
C TYR A 111 19.40 -7.47 -11.63
N PHE A 112 19.96 -6.87 -10.60
CA PHE A 112 21.28 -6.24 -10.67
C PHE A 112 22.39 -7.25 -10.97
N ILE A 113 23.53 -6.77 -11.45
CA ILE A 113 24.71 -7.60 -11.72
C ILE A 113 25.06 -8.39 -10.44
N GLY A 114 25.25 -9.70 -10.62
CA GLY A 114 25.45 -10.66 -9.53
C GLY A 114 24.16 -11.37 -9.07
N ASP A 115 22.99 -10.78 -9.31
CA ASP A 115 21.68 -11.35 -8.94
C ASP A 115 20.79 -11.72 -10.15
N ARG A 116 21.19 -11.32 -11.37
CA ARG A 116 20.57 -11.73 -12.65
C ARG A 116 21.39 -12.80 -13.37
N ASP A 117 20.72 -13.63 -14.17
CA ASP A 117 21.37 -14.59 -15.05
C ASP A 117 21.96 -13.91 -16.30
N GLU A 118 22.95 -14.55 -16.94
CA GLU A 118 23.70 -13.97 -18.07
C GLU A 118 22.80 -13.54 -19.23
N ASN A 119 21.75 -14.31 -19.53
CA ASN A 119 20.84 -14.06 -20.66
C ASN A 119 19.60 -13.24 -20.28
N ASP A 120 19.50 -12.71 -19.04
CA ASP A 120 18.26 -12.08 -18.57
C ASP A 120 17.83 -10.88 -19.41
N ILE A 121 18.76 -9.98 -19.71
CA ILE A 121 18.49 -8.81 -20.55
C ILE A 121 18.30 -9.23 -22.02
N ASP A 122 19.04 -10.23 -22.50
CA ASP A 122 18.94 -10.71 -23.88
C ASP A 122 17.58 -11.33 -24.20
N ASP A 123 17.07 -12.18 -23.31
CA ASP A 123 15.76 -12.81 -23.45
C ASP A 123 14.63 -11.75 -23.39
N LEU A 124 14.77 -10.71 -22.56
CA LEU A 124 13.81 -9.60 -22.52
C LEU A 124 13.83 -8.79 -23.82
N TRP A 125 15.01 -8.56 -24.40
CA TRP A 125 15.13 -7.95 -25.72
C TRP A 125 14.56 -8.83 -26.84
N GLU A 126 14.75 -10.14 -26.79
CA GLU A 126 14.15 -11.05 -27.76
C GLU A 126 12.62 -11.11 -27.63
N LEU A 127 12.08 -11.13 -26.41
CA LEU A 127 10.64 -11.01 -26.18
C LEU A 127 10.10 -9.69 -26.76
N PHE A 128 10.76 -8.57 -26.51
CA PHE A 128 10.35 -7.26 -27.01
C PHE A 128 10.24 -7.23 -28.54
N ILE A 129 11.27 -7.74 -29.25
CA ILE A 129 11.26 -7.81 -30.72
C ILE A 129 10.23 -8.81 -31.23
N ALA A 130 10.15 -9.99 -30.62
CA ALA A 130 9.17 -11.01 -31.00
C ALA A 130 7.74 -10.48 -30.84
N ALA A 131 7.44 -9.74 -29.77
CA ALA A 131 6.15 -9.13 -29.52
C ALA A 131 5.79 -8.05 -30.56
N LEU A 132 6.72 -7.15 -30.89
CA LEU A 132 6.49 -6.11 -31.91
C LEU A 132 6.30 -6.71 -33.32
N THR A 133 7.14 -7.68 -33.68
CA THR A 133 7.06 -8.32 -35.00
C THR A 133 5.81 -9.18 -35.15
N TYR A 134 5.39 -9.87 -34.09
CA TYR A 134 4.15 -10.65 -34.05
C TYR A 134 2.90 -9.76 -34.10
N SER A 135 2.85 -8.70 -33.29
CA SER A 135 1.70 -7.78 -33.28
C SER A 135 1.51 -7.03 -34.61
N LYS A 136 2.60 -6.79 -35.35
CA LYS A 136 2.55 -6.19 -36.70
C LYS A 136 2.08 -7.16 -37.77
N GLU A 137 2.49 -8.42 -37.69
CA GLU A 137 2.16 -9.46 -38.67
C GLU A 137 2.05 -10.83 -37.98
N PRO A 138 0.83 -11.22 -37.57
CA PRO A 138 0.62 -12.47 -36.83
C PRO A 138 0.76 -13.70 -37.73
N THR A 139 1.93 -14.35 -37.69
CA THR A 139 2.17 -15.67 -38.34
C THR A 139 2.41 -16.74 -37.28
N ALA A 140 2.25 -18.02 -37.65
CA ALA A 140 2.51 -19.14 -36.74
C ALA A 140 3.97 -19.15 -36.24
N GLU A 141 4.94 -18.90 -37.13
CA GLU A 141 6.37 -18.80 -36.81
C GLU A 141 6.65 -17.68 -35.80
N LYS A 142 6.05 -16.50 -35.99
CA LYS A 142 6.22 -15.36 -35.07
C LYS A 142 5.53 -15.60 -33.73
N LYS A 143 4.37 -16.29 -33.73
CA LYS A 143 3.70 -16.72 -32.51
C LYS A 143 4.59 -17.68 -31.72
N GLU A 144 5.19 -18.67 -32.37
CA GLU A 144 6.11 -19.62 -31.73
C GLU A 144 7.33 -18.91 -31.12
N LYS A 145 7.96 -18.00 -31.89
CA LYS A 145 9.08 -17.20 -31.37
C LYS A 145 8.67 -16.35 -30.17
N PHE A 146 7.52 -15.68 -30.24
CA PHE A 146 6.98 -14.91 -29.11
C PHE A 146 6.72 -15.80 -27.89
N SER A 147 6.05 -16.94 -28.08
CA SER A 147 5.72 -17.88 -26.99
C SER A 147 6.97 -18.35 -26.26
N HIS A 148 8.01 -18.72 -27.01
CA HIS A 148 9.28 -19.14 -26.43
C HIS A 148 9.88 -18.10 -25.49
N TYR A 149 10.01 -16.85 -25.95
CA TYR A 149 10.60 -15.79 -25.12
C TYR A 149 9.66 -15.26 -24.04
N PHE A 150 8.34 -15.37 -24.24
CA PHE A 150 7.36 -15.08 -23.20
C PHE A 150 7.56 -16.00 -21.99
N ASP A 151 7.63 -17.31 -22.25
CA ASP A 151 7.84 -18.33 -21.21
C ASP A 151 9.18 -18.16 -20.49
N LEU A 152 10.24 -17.78 -21.22
CA LEU A 152 11.53 -17.44 -20.60
C LEU A 152 11.41 -16.20 -19.70
N ALA A 153 10.90 -15.09 -20.22
CA ALA A 153 10.87 -13.81 -19.52
C ALA A 153 9.96 -13.81 -18.28
N ILE A 154 8.80 -14.47 -18.34
CA ILE A 154 7.87 -14.57 -17.20
C ILE A 154 8.45 -15.42 -16.06
N ASN A 155 9.28 -16.40 -16.40
CA ASN A 155 9.91 -17.28 -15.41
C ASN A 155 11.16 -16.69 -14.77
N LYS A 156 11.73 -15.60 -15.32
CA LYS A 156 12.84 -14.87 -14.68
C LYS A 156 12.48 -14.39 -13.28
N LYS A 157 13.51 -14.29 -12.45
CA LYS A 157 13.38 -13.81 -11.06
C LYS A 157 12.76 -12.41 -11.06
N GLY A 158 11.77 -12.17 -10.19
CA GLY A 158 11.08 -10.88 -10.05
C GLY A 158 10.11 -10.49 -11.18
N ASN A 159 9.89 -11.39 -12.14
CA ASN A 159 8.84 -11.30 -13.15
C ASN A 159 7.70 -12.28 -12.85
N GLY A 160 6.53 -11.97 -13.40
CA GLY A 160 5.27 -12.71 -13.28
C GLY A 160 4.20 -12.11 -14.20
N ASN A 161 2.98 -12.63 -14.16
CA ASN A 161 1.90 -12.29 -15.09
C ASN A 161 1.72 -10.79 -15.28
N SER A 162 1.45 -10.06 -14.18
CA SER A 162 1.22 -8.62 -14.20
C SER A 162 2.35 -7.87 -14.88
N LYS A 163 3.61 -8.19 -14.56
CA LYS A 163 4.76 -7.41 -15.02
C LYS A 163 5.01 -7.61 -16.51
N ILE A 164 5.05 -8.85 -16.98
CA ILE A 164 5.30 -9.16 -18.40
C ILE A 164 4.14 -8.71 -19.29
N THR A 165 2.90 -9.02 -18.92
CA THR A 165 1.72 -8.66 -19.74
C THR A 165 1.50 -7.15 -19.80
N MET A 166 1.76 -6.43 -18.70
CA MET A 166 1.79 -4.96 -18.69
C MET A 166 2.83 -4.40 -19.66
N ALA A 167 4.02 -4.99 -19.70
CA ALA A 167 5.10 -4.54 -20.58
C ALA A 167 4.74 -4.73 -22.06
N LEU A 168 4.12 -5.86 -22.39
CA LEU A 168 3.59 -6.17 -23.71
C LEU A 168 2.45 -5.22 -24.10
N TYR A 169 1.55 -4.94 -23.15
CA TYR A 169 0.46 -3.98 -23.35
C TYR A 169 1.00 -2.57 -23.66
N TRP A 170 2.07 -2.10 -23.00
CA TRP A 170 2.64 -0.78 -23.31
C TRP A 170 3.10 -0.63 -24.76
N ILE A 171 3.68 -1.68 -25.34
CA ILE A 171 4.32 -1.62 -26.66
C ILE A 171 3.33 -1.90 -27.81
N ALA A 172 2.28 -2.68 -27.55
CA ALA A 172 1.24 -2.99 -28.53
C ALA A 172 -0.13 -3.22 -27.84
N PRO A 173 -0.77 -2.14 -27.33
CA PRO A 173 -1.99 -2.24 -26.52
C PRO A 173 -3.24 -2.65 -27.31
N ASP A 174 -3.18 -2.61 -28.63
CA ASP A 174 -4.25 -3.12 -29.50
C ASP A 174 -4.20 -4.64 -29.66
N PHE A 175 -3.11 -5.27 -29.23
CA PHE A 175 -2.81 -6.66 -29.54
C PHE A 175 -2.55 -7.52 -28.30
N PHE A 176 -1.95 -6.97 -27.25
CA PHE A 176 -1.69 -7.70 -26.01
C PHE A 176 -2.63 -7.25 -24.91
N LEU A 177 -3.18 -8.20 -24.16
CA LEU A 177 -3.98 -7.99 -22.96
C LEU A 177 -3.06 -7.84 -21.74
N ASN A 178 -3.34 -6.86 -20.89
CA ASN A 178 -2.71 -6.74 -19.58
C ASN A 178 -3.44 -7.63 -18.57
N LEU A 179 -2.69 -8.41 -17.79
CA LEU A 179 -3.20 -9.30 -16.73
C LEU A 179 -2.58 -8.92 -15.38
N ASP A 180 -2.69 -7.64 -15.04
CA ASP A 180 -2.51 -7.19 -13.65
C ASP A 180 -3.75 -7.48 -12.81
N SER A 181 -3.67 -7.27 -11.50
CA SER A 181 -4.78 -7.59 -10.60
C SER A 181 -6.08 -6.86 -10.94
N GLN A 182 -6.01 -5.64 -11.49
CA GLN A 182 -7.21 -4.89 -11.87
C GLN A 182 -7.91 -5.53 -13.07
N ASN A 183 -7.13 -5.87 -14.11
CA ASN A 183 -7.67 -6.52 -15.30
C ASN A 183 -8.09 -7.96 -15.00
N GLU A 184 -7.37 -8.68 -14.14
CA GLU A 184 -7.73 -10.02 -13.69
C GLU A 184 -9.06 -10.03 -12.94
N THR A 185 -9.23 -9.20 -11.90
CA THR A 185 -10.50 -9.06 -11.19
C THR A 185 -11.63 -8.61 -12.13
N TYR A 186 -11.35 -7.68 -13.05
CA TYR A 186 -12.37 -7.27 -14.02
C TYR A 186 -12.80 -8.42 -14.94
N VAL A 187 -11.86 -9.24 -15.42
CA VAL A 187 -12.15 -10.33 -16.35
C VAL A 187 -12.82 -11.52 -15.64
N TYR A 188 -12.34 -11.90 -14.46
CA TYR A 188 -12.74 -13.15 -13.80
C TYR A 188 -13.84 -12.96 -12.75
N GLU A 189 -13.93 -11.79 -12.11
CA GLU A 189 -14.68 -11.62 -10.86
C GLU A 189 -15.76 -10.52 -10.92
N SER A 190 -15.63 -9.54 -11.82
CA SER A 190 -16.57 -8.39 -11.87
C SER A 190 -17.99 -8.75 -12.27
N GLY A 191 -18.18 -9.87 -12.98
CA GLY A 191 -19.44 -10.21 -13.63
C GLY A 191 -19.74 -9.43 -14.91
N GLU A 192 -18.87 -8.51 -15.33
CA GLU A 192 -19.02 -7.75 -16.59
C GLU A 192 -18.68 -8.61 -17.83
N ILE A 193 -17.80 -9.61 -17.69
CA ILE A 193 -17.55 -10.61 -18.72
C ILE A 193 -18.54 -11.77 -18.55
N PRO A 194 -19.23 -12.22 -19.62
CA PRO A 194 -20.20 -13.30 -19.55
C PRO A 194 -19.64 -14.59 -18.91
N ALA A 195 -20.42 -15.18 -18.00
CA ALA A 195 -19.98 -16.33 -17.21
C ALA A 195 -19.58 -17.55 -18.06
N ASP A 196 -20.20 -17.77 -19.22
CA ASP A 196 -19.88 -18.86 -20.13
C ASP A 196 -18.52 -18.66 -20.85
N ILE A 197 -18.04 -17.41 -20.92
CA ILE A 197 -16.70 -17.07 -21.41
C ILE A 197 -15.70 -17.27 -20.28
N VAL A 198 -15.95 -16.72 -19.10
CA VAL A 198 -15.07 -16.86 -17.92
C VAL A 198 -14.83 -18.33 -17.56
N GLN A 199 -15.86 -19.18 -17.61
CA GLN A 199 -15.73 -20.61 -17.32
C GLN A 199 -14.82 -21.39 -18.28
N LYS A 200 -14.58 -20.86 -19.49
CA LYS A 200 -13.68 -21.47 -20.48
C LYS A 200 -12.23 -20.99 -20.33
N LEU A 201 -12.00 -19.90 -19.61
CA LEU A 201 -10.66 -19.37 -19.41
C LEU A 201 -9.85 -20.30 -18.50
N PRO A 202 -8.53 -20.44 -18.74
CA PRO A 202 -7.66 -21.13 -17.79
C PRO A 202 -7.70 -20.40 -16.44
N LYS A 203 -7.54 -21.18 -15.36
CA LYS A 203 -7.42 -20.62 -14.01
C LYS A 203 -6.11 -19.87 -13.88
N MET A 204 -6.15 -18.69 -13.28
CA MET A 204 -4.95 -17.90 -13.03
C MET A 204 -4.00 -18.61 -12.05
N LYS A 205 -2.74 -18.66 -12.44
CA LYS A 205 -1.60 -19.17 -11.66
C LYS A 205 -0.62 -18.03 -11.43
N SER A 206 0.32 -18.19 -10.51
CA SER A 206 1.37 -17.19 -10.25
C SER A 206 2.23 -16.86 -11.49
N LYS A 207 2.43 -17.84 -12.39
CA LYS A 207 3.09 -17.69 -13.69
C LYS A 207 2.36 -18.54 -14.74
N ILE A 208 1.75 -17.89 -15.73
CA ILE A 208 1.07 -18.56 -16.86
C ILE A 208 2.04 -18.86 -18.00
N SER A 209 1.78 -19.90 -18.78
CA SER A 209 2.49 -20.12 -20.04
C SER A 209 1.98 -19.19 -21.15
N ALA A 210 2.74 -19.10 -22.24
CA ALA A 210 2.31 -18.40 -23.44
C ALA A 210 1.01 -18.97 -24.02
N ASP A 211 0.84 -20.30 -23.97
CA ASP A 211 -0.39 -20.97 -24.42
C ASP A 211 -1.59 -20.55 -23.57
N GLU A 212 -1.44 -20.58 -22.23
CA GLU A 212 -2.49 -20.11 -21.32
C GLU A 212 -2.79 -18.62 -21.52
N TYR A 213 -1.76 -17.80 -21.76
CA TYR A 213 -1.92 -16.38 -22.08
C TYR A 213 -2.73 -16.17 -23.37
N PHE A 214 -2.44 -16.95 -24.43
CA PHE A 214 -3.20 -16.87 -25.68
C PHE A 214 -4.62 -17.40 -25.52
N ASP A 215 -4.84 -18.46 -24.76
CA ASP A 215 -6.19 -18.95 -24.47
C ASP A 215 -7.05 -17.86 -23.82
N ILE A 216 -6.47 -17.08 -22.89
CA ILE A 216 -7.14 -15.94 -22.27
C ILE A 216 -7.33 -14.81 -23.29
N SER A 217 -6.24 -14.34 -23.88
CA SER A 217 -6.21 -13.17 -24.77
C SER A 217 -7.12 -13.36 -25.98
N ASP A 218 -7.09 -14.51 -26.63
CA ASP A 218 -7.90 -14.79 -27.82
C ASP A 218 -9.39 -14.92 -27.46
N SER A 219 -9.72 -15.55 -26.32
CA SER A 219 -11.11 -15.65 -25.84
C SER A 219 -11.69 -14.28 -25.51
N ILE A 220 -10.93 -13.43 -24.81
CA ILE A 220 -11.37 -12.06 -24.48
C ILE A 220 -11.46 -11.21 -25.75
N LEU A 221 -10.50 -11.32 -26.68
CA LEU A 221 -10.57 -10.58 -27.94
C LEU A 221 -11.78 -11.01 -28.79
N GLN A 222 -12.11 -12.29 -28.81
CA GLN A 222 -13.30 -12.80 -29.49
C GLN A 222 -14.58 -12.23 -28.88
N TYR A 223 -14.65 -12.16 -27.54
CA TYR A 223 -15.75 -11.49 -26.85
C TYR A 223 -15.85 -10.02 -27.22
N LEU A 224 -14.74 -9.28 -27.14
CA LEU A 224 -14.69 -7.84 -27.45
C LEU A 224 -15.12 -7.51 -28.89
N LYS A 225 -14.89 -8.44 -29.83
CA LYS A 225 -15.33 -8.33 -31.23
C LYS A 225 -16.77 -8.79 -31.48
N SER A 226 -17.42 -9.41 -30.49
CA SER A 226 -18.80 -9.88 -30.60
C SER A 226 -19.80 -8.73 -30.46
N ALA A 227 -21.03 -8.93 -30.94
CA ALA A 227 -22.11 -7.95 -30.78
C ALA A 227 -22.58 -7.81 -29.32
N GLU A 228 -22.18 -8.71 -28.43
CA GLU A 228 -22.57 -8.73 -27.02
C GLU A 228 -21.67 -7.83 -26.15
N SER A 229 -20.46 -7.53 -26.62
CA SER A 229 -19.52 -6.68 -25.87
C SER A 229 -19.87 -5.19 -26.01
N LYS A 230 -19.86 -4.48 -24.87
CA LYS A 230 -19.92 -3.02 -24.83
C LYS A 230 -18.54 -2.37 -25.08
N LEU A 231 -17.48 -3.16 -25.03
CA LEU A 231 -16.08 -2.75 -25.16
C LEU A 231 -15.52 -3.22 -26.48
N LYS A 232 -14.72 -2.39 -27.13
CA LYS A 232 -14.24 -2.66 -28.50
C LYS A 232 -12.87 -3.33 -28.54
N ASP A 233 -12.04 -3.06 -27.55
CA ASP A 233 -10.65 -3.51 -27.54
C ASP A 233 -10.06 -3.57 -26.12
N PHE A 234 -8.82 -4.06 -26.02
CA PHE A 234 -8.14 -4.22 -24.74
C PHE A 234 -7.88 -2.89 -24.01
N LYS A 235 -7.83 -1.76 -24.71
CA LYS A 235 -7.63 -0.45 -24.09
C LYS A 235 -8.90 0.02 -23.39
N GLU A 236 -10.04 -0.15 -24.05
CA GLU A 236 -11.34 0.10 -23.42
C GLU A 236 -11.56 -0.85 -22.24
N LEU A 237 -11.17 -2.13 -22.35
CA LEU A 237 -11.22 -3.08 -21.23
C LEU A 237 -10.34 -2.65 -20.06
N SER A 238 -9.07 -2.33 -20.29
CA SER A 238 -8.15 -1.86 -19.25
C SER A 238 -8.65 -0.56 -18.60
N SER A 239 -9.27 0.33 -19.40
CA SER A 239 -9.90 1.53 -18.89
C SER A 239 -11.07 1.24 -17.95
N MET A 240 -11.93 0.31 -18.34
CA MET A 240 -13.08 -0.09 -17.52
C MET A 240 -12.63 -0.86 -16.28
N ALA A 241 -11.63 -1.73 -16.38
CA ALA A 241 -11.03 -2.41 -15.23
C ALA A 241 -10.52 -1.40 -14.18
N TRP A 242 -9.87 -0.33 -14.62
CA TRP A 242 -9.42 0.75 -13.73
C TRP A 242 -10.59 1.53 -13.11
N LYS A 243 -11.63 1.86 -13.91
CA LYS A 243 -12.84 2.54 -13.40
C LYS A 243 -13.59 1.66 -12.40
N TYR A 244 -13.73 0.38 -12.70
CA TYR A 244 -14.33 -0.63 -11.83
C TYR A 244 -13.55 -0.75 -10.52
N SER A 245 -12.21 -0.87 -10.58
CA SER A 245 -11.37 -0.90 -9.37
C SER A 245 -11.54 0.36 -8.53
N LYS A 246 -11.64 1.55 -9.16
CA LYS A 246 -11.96 2.79 -8.43
C LYS A 246 -13.34 2.79 -7.81
N GLN A 247 -14.34 2.28 -8.52
CA GLN A 247 -15.70 2.16 -8.02
C GLN A 247 -15.76 1.19 -6.86
N ILE A 248 -15.18 -0.01 -6.95
CA ILE A 248 -15.10 -0.96 -5.85
C ILE A 248 -14.34 -0.37 -4.67
N ASN A 249 -13.19 0.26 -4.88
CA ASN A 249 -12.48 0.94 -3.79
C ASN A 249 -13.31 2.06 -3.15
N GLN A 250 -14.12 2.78 -3.94
CA GLN A 250 -15.02 3.82 -3.45
C GLN A 250 -16.23 3.21 -2.73
N GLU A 251 -16.82 2.13 -3.23
CA GLU A 251 -17.93 1.39 -2.62
C GLU A 251 -17.48 0.65 -1.37
N GLU A 252 -16.26 0.11 -1.33
CA GLU A 252 -15.66 -0.45 -0.12
C GLU A 252 -15.37 0.66 0.88
N LYS A 253 -14.89 1.82 0.43
CA LYS A 253 -14.74 3.02 1.27
C LYS A 253 -16.08 3.57 1.76
N GLU A 254 -17.13 3.48 0.95
CA GLU A 254 -18.51 3.89 1.27
C GLU A 254 -19.24 2.83 2.08
N ARG A 255 -18.92 1.54 1.97
CA ARG A 255 -19.41 0.44 2.82
C ARG A 255 -18.70 0.43 4.16
N SER A 256 -17.40 0.72 4.19
CA SER A 256 -16.67 0.92 5.44
C SER A 256 -17.03 2.26 6.10
N ALA A 257 -17.42 3.28 5.33
CA ALA A 257 -18.02 4.51 5.85
C ALA A 257 -19.52 4.38 6.18
N GLY A 258 -20.26 3.50 5.49
CA GLY A 258 -21.72 3.29 5.61
C GLY A 258 -22.09 2.15 6.57
N ALA A 259 -21.12 1.32 6.96
CA ALA A 259 -21.18 0.53 8.19
C ALA A 259 -21.16 1.42 9.45
N ILE A 260 -21.01 2.74 9.28
CA ILE A 260 -21.31 3.76 10.28
C ILE A 260 -22.69 4.37 9.96
N SER A 261 -23.74 3.65 10.37
CA SER A 261 -25.15 4.07 10.59
C SER A 261 -26.06 4.27 9.37
N PRO A 262 -27.29 3.70 9.42
CA PRO A 262 -28.39 4.36 10.13
C PRO A 262 -29.13 3.42 11.10
N LEU A 263 -28.85 3.56 12.39
CA LEU A 263 -29.77 3.15 13.46
C LEU A 263 -29.92 4.29 14.48
N ALA A 264 -30.62 5.33 14.05
CA ALA A 264 -31.40 6.20 14.93
C ALA A 264 -32.77 6.40 14.28
N GLU A 265 -33.81 6.12 15.08
CA GLU A 265 -35.24 6.40 14.88
C GLU A 265 -36.16 5.26 14.35
N GLU A 266 -36.75 4.58 15.36
CA GLU A 266 -38.13 4.09 15.49
C GLU A 266 -38.58 2.78 14.79
N ALA A 267 -38.64 1.68 15.58
CA ALA A 267 -39.89 1.14 16.14
C ALA A 267 -39.75 -0.33 16.58
N ASP A 268 -40.07 -0.55 17.87
CA ASP A 268 -40.54 -1.76 18.55
C ASP A 268 -41.16 -2.86 17.66
N THR A 269 -40.59 -4.08 17.68
CA THR A 269 -41.26 -5.32 18.12
C THR A 269 -40.31 -6.53 17.95
N GLY A 270 -40.25 -7.36 18.99
CA GLY A 270 -39.16 -8.32 19.23
C GLY A 270 -39.07 -9.57 18.36
N ASN A 271 -37.87 -10.16 18.34
CA ASN A 271 -37.64 -11.48 18.94
C ASN A 271 -36.13 -11.75 19.06
N GLU A 272 -35.73 -12.17 20.26
CA GLU A 272 -34.40 -12.66 20.67
C GLU A 272 -33.95 -13.86 19.82
N ILE A 273 -32.65 -13.93 19.48
CA ILE A 273 -31.63 -14.99 19.77
C ILE A 273 -30.27 -14.36 19.37
N GLY A 274 -29.18 -14.22 20.13
CA GLY A 274 -28.74 -14.68 21.44
C GLY A 274 -27.21 -14.69 21.39
N GLY A 275 -26.56 -13.79 22.13
CA GLY A 275 -25.10 -13.62 22.19
C GLY A 275 -24.71 -12.25 22.74
N GLU A 276 -25.01 -12.00 24.02
CA GLU A 276 -24.68 -10.76 24.73
C GLU A 276 -23.16 -10.63 24.98
N GLU A 277 -22.50 -9.63 24.38
CA GLU A 277 -21.32 -9.01 24.99
C GLU A 277 -21.80 -7.84 25.86
N VAL A 278 -21.63 -7.99 27.17
CA VAL A 278 -21.90 -6.95 28.16
C VAL A 278 -20.84 -5.87 27.99
N VAL A 279 -21.23 -4.68 27.52
CA VAL A 279 -20.35 -3.50 27.57
C VAL A 279 -20.17 -3.14 29.04
N GLU A 280 -18.99 -3.43 29.59
CA GLU A 280 -18.63 -3.01 30.94
C GLU A 280 -18.70 -1.48 31.05
N ASP A 281 -19.55 -0.97 31.94
CA ASP A 281 -19.78 0.47 32.17
C ASP A 281 -18.52 1.24 32.64
N SER A 282 -17.45 0.52 33.00
CA SER A 282 -16.19 1.11 33.48
C SER A 282 -14.95 0.45 32.87
N TYR A 283 -14.03 1.26 32.35
CA TYR A 283 -12.75 0.82 31.81
C TYR A 283 -11.62 1.51 32.58
N THR A 284 -10.83 0.74 33.31
CA THR A 284 -9.85 1.25 34.27
C THR A 284 -8.42 0.92 33.83
N LYS A 285 -7.42 1.44 34.55
CA LYS A 285 -6.02 1.01 34.42
C LYS A 285 -5.87 -0.52 34.48
N ASN A 286 -6.62 -1.20 35.34
CA ASN A 286 -6.54 -2.65 35.47
C ASN A 286 -7.10 -3.37 34.23
N HIS A 287 -8.22 -2.88 33.67
CA HIS A 287 -8.77 -3.40 32.41
C HIS A 287 -7.77 -3.20 31.26
N PHE A 288 -7.13 -2.02 31.20
CA PHE A 288 -6.05 -1.77 30.24
C PHE A 288 -4.91 -2.78 30.38
N LEU A 289 -4.37 -2.96 31.58
CA LEU A 289 -3.22 -3.86 31.82
C LEU A 289 -3.55 -5.35 31.65
N SER A 290 -4.83 -5.73 31.69
CA SER A 290 -5.25 -7.11 31.40
C SER A 290 -5.31 -7.43 29.90
N GLU A 291 -5.54 -6.43 29.05
CA GLU A 291 -5.70 -6.62 27.59
C GLU A 291 -4.47 -6.15 26.81
N VAL A 292 -3.78 -5.15 27.33
CA VAL A 292 -2.61 -4.55 26.72
C VAL A 292 -1.37 -5.09 27.39
N TYR A 293 -0.53 -5.77 26.61
CA TYR A 293 0.72 -6.38 27.07
C TYR A 293 1.82 -5.32 27.29
N MET A 294 1.61 -4.50 28.31
CA MET A 294 2.45 -3.40 28.77
C MET A 294 2.60 -3.50 30.29
N THR A 295 3.72 -3.05 30.84
CA THR A 295 3.93 -3.02 32.29
C THR A 295 3.19 -1.85 32.94
N GLU A 296 2.95 -1.96 34.25
CA GLU A 296 2.32 -0.89 35.02
C GLU A 296 3.13 0.42 34.96
N GLU A 297 4.45 0.32 35.05
CA GLU A 297 5.38 1.46 34.97
C GLU A 297 5.31 2.15 33.60
N GLU A 298 5.29 1.38 32.51
CA GLU A 298 5.14 1.91 31.15
C GLU A 298 3.79 2.60 30.95
N TYR A 299 2.70 2.05 31.50
CA TYR A 299 1.38 2.70 31.47
C TYR A 299 1.39 4.04 32.21
N ASP A 300 1.94 4.07 33.42
CA ASP A 300 2.00 5.30 34.23
C ASP A 300 2.87 6.37 33.55
N GLN A 301 3.97 5.96 32.92
CA GLN A 301 4.80 6.84 32.13
C GLN A 301 4.04 7.36 30.89
N LEU A 302 3.38 6.48 30.15
CA LEU A 302 2.63 6.81 28.94
C LEU A 302 1.50 7.81 29.22
N THR A 303 0.68 7.53 30.24
CA THR A 303 -0.40 8.41 30.69
C THR A 303 0.11 9.76 31.17
N SER A 304 1.18 9.77 31.98
CA SER A 304 1.80 11.01 32.47
C SER A 304 2.31 11.89 31.33
N ILE A 305 2.98 11.30 30.33
CA ILE A 305 3.47 12.02 29.15
C ILE A 305 2.29 12.58 28.35
N LEU A 306 1.26 11.77 28.10
CA LEU A 306 0.10 12.19 27.33
C LEU A 306 -0.67 13.31 28.03
N GLN A 307 -0.85 13.24 29.35
CA GLN A 307 -1.47 14.30 30.14
C GLN A 307 -0.68 15.61 30.11
N MET A 308 0.65 15.52 30.20
CA MET A 308 1.54 16.70 30.19
C MET A 308 1.63 17.37 28.82
N LYS A 309 1.77 16.58 27.75
CA LYS A 309 2.03 17.07 26.39
C LYS A 309 0.78 17.23 25.54
N LYS A 310 -0.30 16.52 25.89
CA LYS A 310 -1.56 16.39 25.12
C LYS A 310 -1.40 15.83 23.71
N ASN A 311 -0.18 15.53 23.27
CA ASN A 311 0.13 14.98 21.96
C ASN A 311 1.27 13.96 22.11
N ILE A 312 1.04 12.75 21.63
CA ILE A 312 2.02 11.66 21.68
C ILE A 312 2.05 10.90 20.35
N ILE A 313 3.20 10.34 20.01
CA ILE A 313 3.35 9.39 18.91
C ILE A 313 3.77 8.06 19.51
N LEU A 314 2.91 7.05 19.34
CA LEU A 314 3.22 5.66 19.61
C LEU A 314 3.99 5.12 18.41
N GLN A 315 5.25 4.79 18.61
CA GLN A 315 6.11 4.26 17.56
C GLN A 315 6.61 2.87 17.95
N GLY A 316 6.91 2.04 16.97
CA GLY A 316 7.45 0.71 17.21
C GLY A 316 7.26 -0.19 16.01
N ALA A 317 7.76 -1.42 16.14
CA ALA A 317 7.70 -2.41 15.09
C ALA A 317 6.23 -2.77 14.70
N PRO A 318 6.00 -3.33 13.50
CA PRO A 318 4.69 -3.83 13.12
C PRO A 318 4.18 -4.89 14.12
N GLY A 319 2.87 -4.89 14.37
CA GLY A 319 2.23 -5.90 15.22
C GLY A 319 2.46 -5.78 16.73
N VAL A 320 3.00 -4.68 17.24
CA VAL A 320 3.11 -4.43 18.70
C VAL A 320 1.83 -3.88 19.34
N GLY A 321 0.71 -3.83 18.60
CA GLY A 321 -0.59 -3.43 19.12
C GLY A 321 -0.83 -1.93 19.26
N LYS A 322 -0.11 -1.06 18.52
CA LYS A 322 -0.21 0.42 18.64
C LYS A 322 -1.65 0.95 18.58
N THR A 323 -2.44 0.51 17.59
CA THR A 323 -3.85 0.89 17.43
C THR A 323 -4.70 0.47 18.62
N PHE A 324 -4.52 -0.77 19.06
CA PHE A 324 -5.22 -1.30 20.23
C PHE A 324 -4.85 -0.52 21.50
N VAL A 325 -3.55 -0.24 21.70
CA VAL A 325 -3.05 0.58 22.82
C VAL A 325 -3.66 1.98 22.82
N ALA A 326 -3.72 2.66 21.68
CA ALA A 326 -4.24 4.02 21.58
C ALA A 326 -5.71 4.13 22.01
N GLU A 327 -6.55 3.21 21.55
CA GLU A 327 -7.98 3.17 21.90
C GLU A 327 -8.19 2.77 23.36
N ARG A 328 -7.54 1.70 23.82
CA ARG A 328 -7.65 1.27 25.22
C ARG A 328 -7.12 2.32 26.19
N LEU A 329 -6.07 3.06 25.81
CA LEU A 329 -5.53 4.15 26.61
C LEU A 329 -6.58 5.26 26.77
N ALA A 330 -7.25 5.65 25.69
CA ALA A 330 -8.33 6.63 25.72
C ALA A 330 -9.46 6.16 26.66
N PHE A 331 -9.93 4.92 26.52
CA PHE A 331 -10.97 4.36 27.41
C PHE A 331 -10.54 4.37 28.88
N SER A 332 -9.29 4.02 29.17
CA SER A 332 -8.77 4.00 30.54
C SER A 332 -8.71 5.38 31.18
N LEU A 333 -8.36 6.41 30.39
CA LEU A 333 -8.32 7.79 30.86
C LEU A 333 -9.73 8.38 31.03
N MET A 334 -10.68 7.93 30.19
CA MET A 334 -12.09 8.31 30.32
C MET A 334 -12.82 7.55 31.43
N GLY A 335 -12.25 6.45 31.93
CA GLY A 335 -12.87 5.57 32.91
C GLY A 335 -13.95 4.65 32.34
N LYS A 336 -14.20 4.68 31.02
CA LYS A 336 -15.22 3.88 30.31
C LYS A 336 -14.95 3.84 28.80
N PRO A 337 -15.45 2.82 28.08
CA PRO A 337 -15.48 2.84 26.62
C PRO A 337 -16.43 3.94 26.14
N ASP A 338 -15.96 4.81 25.25
CA ASP A 338 -16.76 5.92 24.72
C ASP A 338 -16.28 6.30 23.32
N LEU A 339 -16.84 5.62 22.32
CA LEU A 339 -16.47 5.81 20.92
C LEU A 339 -16.86 7.20 20.39
N GLU A 340 -17.77 7.90 21.07
CA GLU A 340 -18.18 9.24 20.68
C GLU A 340 -17.12 10.30 21.00
N ARG A 341 -16.26 10.03 21.98
CA ARG A 341 -15.15 10.88 22.40
C ARG A 341 -13.79 10.38 21.91
N VAL A 342 -13.80 9.40 21.00
CA VAL A 342 -12.62 8.91 20.28
C VAL A 342 -12.88 9.05 18.78
N MET A 343 -11.96 9.68 18.05
CA MET A 343 -12.01 9.71 16.59
C MET A 343 -10.69 9.21 16.03
N THR A 344 -10.76 8.15 15.22
CA THR A 344 -9.60 7.58 14.53
C THR A 344 -9.65 7.92 13.06
N ILE A 345 -8.54 8.45 12.54
CA ILE A 345 -8.31 8.63 11.11
C ILE A 345 -6.96 8.01 10.74
N GLN A 346 -6.75 7.75 9.45
CA GLN A 346 -5.46 7.30 8.93
C GLN A 346 -4.93 8.32 7.92
N PHE A 347 -3.67 8.73 8.08
CA PHE A 347 -3.01 9.59 7.11
C PHE A 347 -2.46 8.79 5.93
N HIS A 348 -2.54 9.40 4.75
CA HIS A 348 -1.93 8.94 3.52
C HIS A 348 -1.31 10.12 2.78
N GLN A 349 -0.47 9.86 1.78
CA GLN A 349 0.30 10.91 1.09
C GLN A 349 -0.56 12.03 0.48
N SER A 350 -1.79 11.71 0.06
CA SER A 350 -2.74 12.67 -0.49
C SER A 350 -3.66 13.34 0.55
N TYR A 351 -3.49 13.06 1.84
CA TYR A 351 -4.36 13.62 2.89
C TYR A 351 -4.01 15.10 3.07
N SER A 352 -5.01 15.97 3.02
CA SER A 352 -4.81 17.42 2.86
C SER A 352 -5.43 18.23 4.00
N TYR A 353 -5.11 19.53 4.03
CA TYR A 353 -5.75 20.49 4.94
C TYR A 353 -7.27 20.51 4.72
N GLU A 354 -7.70 20.39 3.47
CA GLU A 354 -9.09 20.47 3.05
C GLU A 354 -9.92 19.27 3.51
N ASP A 355 -9.28 18.12 3.77
CA ASP A 355 -9.89 16.94 4.38
C ASP A 355 -9.93 17.04 5.92
N PHE A 356 -8.92 17.69 6.51
CA PHE A 356 -8.66 17.67 7.93
C PHE A 356 -9.36 18.80 8.69
N ILE A 357 -9.23 20.04 8.19
CA ILE A 357 -9.74 21.25 8.83
C ILE A 357 -10.96 21.78 8.08
N MET A 358 -10.78 22.27 6.86
CA MET A 358 -11.89 22.71 5.99
C MET A 358 -11.42 23.00 4.57
N GLY A 359 -12.31 22.84 3.61
CA GLY A 359 -12.04 23.18 2.21
C GLY A 359 -13.28 23.20 1.34
N PHE A 360 -13.18 23.84 0.18
CA PHE A 360 -14.26 23.87 -0.79
C PHE A 360 -14.40 22.54 -1.52
N ARG A 361 -15.62 22.03 -1.59
CA ARG A 361 -15.99 20.83 -2.34
C ARG A 361 -17.03 21.18 -3.40
N PRO A 362 -16.98 20.53 -4.58
CA PRO A 362 -18.02 20.70 -5.58
C PRO A 362 -19.39 20.27 -5.04
N SER A 363 -20.42 21.06 -5.32
CA SER A 363 -21.82 20.75 -5.04
C SER A 363 -22.67 21.03 -6.28
N THR A 364 -23.95 20.64 -6.25
CA THR A 364 -24.90 20.90 -7.35
C THR A 364 -25.10 22.38 -7.67
N SER A 365 -24.72 23.28 -6.76
CA SER A 365 -24.86 24.74 -6.90
C SER A 365 -23.53 25.48 -7.00
N GLY A 366 -22.41 24.76 -7.20
CA GLY A 366 -21.07 25.35 -7.32
C GLY A 366 -20.09 24.72 -6.35
N PHE A 367 -19.60 25.51 -5.38
CA PHE A 367 -18.69 25.05 -4.34
C PHE A 367 -19.28 25.33 -2.97
N GLU A 368 -19.19 24.34 -2.08
CA GLU A 368 -19.57 24.48 -0.68
C GLU A 368 -18.35 24.28 0.22
N LEU A 369 -18.22 25.13 1.24
CA LEU A 369 -17.19 24.95 2.24
C LEU A 369 -17.59 23.79 3.15
N ARG A 370 -16.80 22.70 3.13
CA ARG A 370 -16.98 21.57 4.03
C ARG A 370 -15.96 21.62 5.17
N ARG A 371 -16.43 21.23 6.34
CA ARG A 371 -15.61 21.08 7.55
C ARG A 371 -15.02 19.68 7.57
N GLY A 372 -13.74 19.59 7.89
CA GLY A 372 -12.98 18.35 7.98
C GLY A 372 -13.16 17.63 9.30
N ALA A 373 -12.53 16.46 9.41
CA ALA A 373 -12.66 15.57 10.57
C ALA A 373 -12.17 16.24 11.87
N PHE A 374 -10.96 16.83 11.85
CA PHE A 374 -10.37 17.44 13.04
C PHE A 374 -11.10 18.70 13.47
N TYR A 375 -11.54 19.53 12.52
CA TYR A 375 -12.40 20.68 12.83
C TYR A 375 -13.65 20.23 13.58
N THR A 376 -14.37 19.24 13.03
CA THR A 376 -15.66 18.81 13.57
C THR A 376 -15.49 18.21 14.96
N PHE A 377 -14.44 17.42 15.15
CA PHE A 377 -14.13 16.83 16.45
C PHE A 377 -13.69 17.87 17.49
N CYS A 378 -12.90 18.87 17.10
CA CYS A 378 -12.58 19.99 17.98
C CYS A 378 -13.83 20.75 18.42
N LYS A 379 -14.79 20.99 17.52
CA LYS A 379 -16.06 21.65 17.90
C LYS A 379 -16.90 20.81 18.85
N LYS A 380 -16.88 19.48 18.70
CA LYS A 380 -17.51 18.57 19.67
C LYS A 380 -16.86 18.68 21.05
N ALA A 381 -15.53 18.58 21.11
CA ALA A 381 -14.78 18.72 22.36
C ALA A 381 -14.92 20.11 23.00
N GLU A 382 -15.00 21.18 22.19
CA GLU A 382 -15.22 22.55 22.65
C GLU A 382 -16.59 22.72 23.34
N SER A 383 -17.61 22.03 22.84
CA SER A 383 -18.96 22.04 23.41
C SER A 383 -19.09 21.24 24.72
N ASP A 384 -18.11 20.38 25.01
CA ASP A 384 -18.11 19.47 26.15
C ASP A 384 -16.78 19.53 26.92
N LYS A 385 -16.54 20.67 27.57
CA LYS A 385 -15.26 20.99 28.24
C LYS A 385 -14.95 20.15 29.48
N ASN A 386 -15.94 19.43 30.02
CA ASN A 386 -15.79 18.65 31.25
C ASN A 386 -15.25 17.24 30.99
N HIS A 387 -15.21 16.81 29.73
CA HIS A 387 -14.77 15.48 29.36
C HIS A 387 -13.60 15.56 28.40
N ASP A 388 -12.71 14.58 28.52
CA ASP A 388 -11.57 14.43 27.63
C ASP A 388 -11.98 13.78 26.30
N TYR A 389 -11.35 14.22 25.21
CA TYR A 389 -11.57 13.77 23.83
C TYR A 389 -10.25 13.32 23.20
N PHE A 390 -10.25 12.22 22.46
CA PHE A 390 -9.04 11.62 21.90
C PHE A 390 -9.11 11.53 20.38
N PHE A 391 -8.19 12.18 19.70
CA PHE A 391 -8.05 12.17 18.25
C PHE A 391 -6.84 11.30 17.87
N ILE A 392 -7.12 10.12 17.33
CA ILE A 392 -6.12 9.12 16.96
C ILE A 392 -5.79 9.27 15.47
N ILE A 393 -4.50 9.34 15.15
CA ILE A 393 -3.98 9.45 13.79
C ILE A 393 -3.09 8.26 13.51
N ASP A 394 -3.62 7.30 12.78
CA ASP A 394 -2.84 6.19 12.26
C ASP A 394 -1.97 6.62 11.07
N GLU A 395 -0.82 5.94 10.91
CA GLU A 395 0.18 6.22 9.88
C GLU A 395 0.55 7.71 9.80
N ILE A 396 0.73 8.35 10.96
CA ILE A 396 0.89 9.81 11.08
C ILE A 396 2.06 10.35 10.25
N ASN A 397 3.09 9.54 10.03
CA ASN A 397 4.27 9.86 9.22
C ASN A 397 4.03 9.77 7.69
N ARG A 398 2.90 9.24 7.23
CA ARG A 398 2.52 9.22 5.80
C ARG A 398 1.92 10.54 5.32
N GLY A 399 1.50 11.42 6.22
CA GLY A 399 0.98 12.75 5.92
C GLY A 399 2.03 13.85 6.12
N ASN A 400 1.93 14.93 5.34
CA ASN A 400 2.69 16.15 5.62
C ASN A 400 1.99 16.96 6.72
N LEU A 401 2.32 16.68 7.98
CA LEU A 401 1.65 17.29 9.14
C LEU A 401 1.63 18.82 9.12
N SER A 402 2.74 19.46 8.74
CA SER A 402 2.80 20.93 8.65
C SER A 402 1.80 21.49 7.65
N LYS A 403 1.59 20.79 6.51
CA LYS A 403 0.58 21.18 5.52
C LYS A 403 -0.83 20.83 5.97
N ILE A 404 -1.04 19.65 6.56
CA ILE A 404 -2.35 19.15 6.97
C ILE A 404 -2.93 19.98 8.13
N PHE A 405 -2.12 20.31 9.14
CA PHE A 405 -2.57 21.16 10.25
C PHE A 405 -2.59 22.65 9.90
N GLY A 406 -1.82 23.08 8.89
CA GLY A 406 -1.76 24.48 8.44
C GLY A 406 -1.44 25.44 9.59
N GLU A 407 -2.24 26.49 9.71
CA GLU A 407 -2.18 27.52 10.75
C GLU A 407 -2.36 26.98 12.17
N LEU A 408 -3.03 25.83 12.32
CA LEU A 408 -3.30 25.22 13.62
C LEU A 408 -2.12 24.41 14.15
N PHE A 409 -1.07 24.20 13.35
CA PHE A 409 0.05 23.35 13.75
C PHE A 409 0.77 23.84 15.02
N MET A 410 0.77 25.15 15.27
CA MET A 410 1.29 25.69 16.53
C MET A 410 0.33 25.47 17.70
N LEU A 411 -0.99 25.47 17.46
CA LEU A 411 -2.00 25.37 18.51
C LEU A 411 -2.12 23.98 19.12
N ILE A 412 -1.52 22.94 18.52
CA ILE A 412 -1.53 21.60 19.12
C ILE A 412 -0.72 21.56 20.41
N GLU A 413 0.26 22.45 20.58
CA GLU A 413 1.08 22.59 21.79
C GLU A 413 0.18 22.88 23.01
N ASN A 414 0.39 22.15 24.11
CA ASN A 414 -0.48 22.22 25.30
C ASN A 414 -0.70 23.67 25.80
N ASP A 415 0.35 24.48 25.88
CA ASP A 415 0.29 25.89 26.35
C ASP A 415 -0.28 26.89 25.31
N LYS A 416 -0.61 26.41 24.11
CA LYS A 416 -1.20 27.20 23.02
C LYS A 416 -2.67 26.85 22.78
N ARG A 417 -3.17 25.76 23.35
CA ARG A 417 -4.59 25.39 23.29
C ARG A 417 -5.47 26.44 23.96
N GLY A 418 -6.73 26.54 23.51
CA GLY A 418 -7.65 27.61 23.90
C GLY A 418 -7.36 28.98 23.26
N LYS A 419 -6.21 29.18 22.60
CA LYS A 419 -5.95 30.38 21.80
C LYS A 419 -6.55 30.22 20.41
N SER A 420 -7.21 31.26 19.92
CA SER A 420 -7.84 31.25 18.61
C SER A 420 -6.95 31.87 17.52
N LEU A 421 -7.06 31.34 16.31
CA LEU A 421 -6.53 31.92 15.08
C LEU A 421 -7.64 31.96 14.03
N GLN A 422 -7.54 32.89 13.08
CA GLN A 422 -8.45 32.94 11.93
C GLN A 422 -8.13 31.80 10.97
N LEU A 423 -9.15 31.07 10.51
CA LEU A 423 -8.99 29.99 9.54
C LEU A 423 -8.73 30.51 8.12
N LEU A 424 -8.01 29.74 7.30
CA LEU A 424 -7.68 30.11 5.91
C LEU A 424 -8.90 30.32 5.00
N TYR A 425 -9.92 29.48 5.12
CA TYR A 425 -11.09 29.45 4.24
C TYR A 425 -12.33 30.11 4.85
N SER A 426 -12.23 30.67 6.06
CA SER A 426 -13.35 31.36 6.72
C SER A 426 -12.86 32.40 7.71
N ASP A 427 -13.62 33.48 7.92
CA ASP A 427 -13.31 34.50 8.93
C ASP A 427 -13.57 34.02 10.38
N GLU A 428 -13.77 32.72 10.59
CA GLU A 428 -13.98 32.12 11.90
C GLU A 428 -12.68 32.12 12.71
N GLN A 429 -12.77 32.56 13.97
CA GLN A 429 -11.74 32.35 14.97
C GLN A 429 -11.87 30.94 15.54
N PHE A 430 -10.84 30.12 15.35
CA PHE A 430 -10.82 28.71 15.73
C PHE A 430 -9.67 28.43 16.70
N SER A 431 -9.94 27.64 17.75
CA SER A 431 -8.95 27.18 18.72
C SER A 431 -9.02 25.67 18.90
N ILE A 432 -7.87 25.04 19.19
CA ILE A 432 -7.84 23.64 19.61
C ILE A 432 -8.22 23.56 21.10
N PRO A 433 -9.23 22.75 21.50
CA PRO A 433 -9.66 22.63 22.89
C PRO A 433 -8.60 22.02 23.83
N GLU A 434 -8.60 22.46 25.09
CA GLU A 434 -7.64 22.00 26.12
C GLU A 434 -7.89 20.54 26.57
N ASN A 435 -9.13 20.07 26.46
CA ASN A 435 -9.58 18.71 26.76
C ASN A 435 -9.38 17.71 25.59
N LEU A 436 -8.83 18.17 24.45
CA LEU A 436 -8.46 17.27 23.36
C LEU A 436 -7.14 16.54 23.69
N TYR A 437 -6.90 15.38 23.11
CA TYR A 437 -5.62 14.68 23.11
C TYR A 437 -5.37 14.16 21.71
N ILE A 438 -4.13 14.22 21.23
CA ILE A 438 -3.77 13.70 19.90
C ILE A 438 -2.82 12.53 20.08
N ILE A 439 -3.19 11.35 19.59
CA ILE A 439 -2.37 10.15 19.62
C ILE A 439 -2.03 9.76 18.19
N GLY A 440 -0.81 10.03 17.77
CA GLY A 440 -0.28 9.56 16.50
C GLY A 440 0.29 8.15 16.62
N MET A 441 0.27 7.40 15.53
CA MET A 441 0.90 6.08 15.45
C MET A 441 1.75 5.99 14.19
N MET A 442 2.93 5.39 14.31
CA MET A 442 3.77 5.10 13.15
C MET A 442 4.56 3.81 13.30
N ASN A 443 4.75 3.14 12.16
CA ASN A 443 5.68 2.02 12.05
C ASN A 443 7.11 2.56 11.88
N THR A 444 8.03 2.12 12.74
CA THR A 444 9.43 2.56 12.67
C THR A 444 10.25 1.81 11.61
N ALA A 445 9.75 0.67 11.14
CA ALA A 445 10.34 -0.09 10.03
C ALA A 445 10.18 0.60 8.66
N ASP A 446 9.20 1.49 8.51
CA ASP A 446 8.90 2.17 7.25
C ASP A 446 9.96 3.25 6.92
N ARG A 447 11.04 2.83 6.25
CA ARG A 447 12.13 3.72 5.79
C ARG A 447 11.77 4.64 4.63
N SER A 448 10.62 4.42 4.00
CA SER A 448 10.13 5.18 2.83
C SER A 448 9.49 6.52 3.19
N LEU A 449 9.35 6.81 4.48
CA LEU A 449 8.62 7.96 4.99
C LEU A 449 9.58 9.05 5.46
N ALA A 450 9.26 10.31 5.16
CA ALA A 450 10.12 11.44 5.47
C ALA A 450 10.45 11.48 6.97
N LEU A 451 11.72 11.73 7.32
CA LEU A 451 12.12 12.01 8.69
C LEU A 451 11.22 13.13 9.24
N LEU A 452 10.50 12.85 10.33
CA LEU A 452 9.64 13.84 10.97
C LEU A 452 10.48 15.07 11.34
N ASP A 453 10.05 16.24 10.84
CA ASP A 453 10.76 17.50 11.02
C ASP A 453 10.90 17.84 12.52
N TYR A 454 11.95 18.58 12.86
CA TYR A 454 12.27 19.04 14.21
C TYR A 454 11.12 19.83 14.83
N ALA A 455 10.37 20.56 14.00
CA ALA A 455 9.17 21.28 14.40
C ALA A 455 8.10 20.34 14.99
N LEU A 456 7.96 19.13 14.45
CA LEU A 456 7.03 18.13 14.97
C LEU A 456 7.55 17.50 16.25
N ARG A 457 8.85 17.18 16.30
CA ARG A 457 9.49 16.60 17.48
C ARG A 457 9.35 17.42 18.75
N ARG A 458 9.17 18.74 18.61
CA ARG A 458 8.91 19.65 19.74
C ARG A 458 7.48 19.50 20.29
N ARG A 459 6.52 19.15 19.45
CA ARG A 459 5.08 19.21 19.72
C ARG A 459 4.49 17.88 20.15
N PHE A 460 5.07 16.78 19.69
CA PHE A 460 4.73 15.43 20.10
C PHE A 460 5.80 14.87 21.04
N ALA A 461 5.38 14.17 22.08
CA ALA A 461 6.25 13.19 22.72
C ALA A 461 6.28 11.90 21.89
N PHE A 462 7.37 11.14 21.97
CA PHE A 462 7.51 9.85 21.30
C PHE A 462 7.60 8.77 22.37
N PHE A 463 6.84 7.70 22.18
CA PHE A 463 6.80 6.56 23.08
C PHE A 463 6.99 5.28 22.28
N ASP A 464 8.05 4.55 22.61
CA ASP A 464 8.39 3.29 21.96
C ASP A 464 7.56 2.14 22.55
N ILE A 465 6.71 1.53 21.73
CA ILE A 465 5.99 0.31 22.07
C ILE A 465 6.80 -0.89 21.59
N LYS A 466 7.16 -1.76 22.54
CA LYS A 466 7.97 -2.96 22.31
C LYS A 466 7.09 -4.22 22.23
N PRO A 467 7.59 -5.32 21.65
CA PRO A 467 6.90 -6.60 21.71
C PRO A 467 6.70 -7.07 23.17
N GLY A 468 5.44 -7.17 23.60
CA GLY A 468 5.05 -7.54 24.97
C GLY A 468 5.18 -9.02 25.38
N PHE A 469 5.98 -9.85 24.70
CA PHE A 469 6.12 -11.30 25.01
C PHE A 469 6.56 -11.57 26.46
N SER A 470 7.34 -10.65 27.05
CA SER A 470 7.88 -10.78 28.41
C SER A 470 6.92 -10.30 29.51
N THR A 471 5.83 -9.62 29.15
CA THR A 471 4.87 -9.06 30.11
C THR A 471 4.07 -10.14 30.82
N ALA A 472 3.61 -9.84 32.04
CA ALA A 472 2.80 -10.76 32.83
C ALA A 472 1.51 -11.14 32.09
N GLY A 473 0.79 -10.16 31.55
CA GLY A 473 -0.45 -10.39 30.80
C GLY A 473 -0.28 -11.33 29.61
N PHE A 474 0.79 -11.16 28.81
CA PHE A 474 1.04 -12.05 27.68
C PHE A 474 1.39 -13.47 28.13
N LYS A 475 2.20 -13.61 29.19
CA LYS A 475 2.56 -14.92 29.75
C LYS A 475 1.37 -15.66 30.34
N ASP A 476 0.47 -14.94 31.00
CA ASP A 476 -0.77 -15.50 31.53
C ASP A 476 -1.69 -15.96 30.39
N TYR A 477 -1.87 -15.11 29.35
CA TYR A 477 -2.59 -15.47 28.12
C TYR A 477 -1.99 -16.73 27.47
N GLN A 478 -0.68 -16.75 27.26
CA GLN A 478 0.04 -17.90 26.69
C GLN A 478 -0.18 -19.17 27.51
N THR A 479 -0.05 -19.09 28.84
CA THR A 479 -0.24 -20.24 29.74
C THR A 479 -1.67 -20.78 29.68
N ASN A 480 -2.67 -19.90 29.53
CA ASN A 480 -4.08 -20.26 29.45
C ASN A 480 -4.45 -21.02 28.16
N LEU A 481 -3.68 -20.86 27.09
CA LEU A 481 -3.87 -21.63 25.84
C LEU A 481 -3.46 -23.11 25.98
N LYS A 482 -2.62 -23.44 26.96
CA LYS A 482 -2.18 -24.82 27.27
C LYS A 482 -1.68 -25.60 26.04
N ASN A 483 -0.93 -24.93 25.17
CA ASN A 483 -0.45 -25.50 23.91
C ASN A 483 1.08 -25.45 23.84
N GLU A 484 1.72 -26.59 24.03
CA GLU A 484 3.20 -26.69 24.06
C GLU A 484 3.85 -26.28 22.73
N LYS A 485 3.17 -26.46 21.59
CA LYS A 485 3.68 -26.06 20.26
C LYS A 485 3.69 -24.55 20.13
N PHE A 486 2.62 -23.90 20.58
CA PHE A 486 2.55 -22.45 20.68
C PHE A 486 3.65 -21.91 21.62
N ASP A 487 3.84 -22.53 22.78
CA ASP A 487 4.91 -22.13 23.72
C ASP A 487 6.31 -22.21 23.10
N ARG A 488 6.58 -23.30 22.36
CA ARG A 488 7.83 -23.45 21.60
C ARG A 488 7.96 -22.40 20.50
N LEU A 489 6.87 -22.08 19.79
CA LEU A 489 6.86 -21.06 18.76
C LEU A 489 7.16 -19.68 19.33
N ILE A 490 6.53 -19.29 20.44
CA ILE A 490 6.82 -18.02 21.13
C ILE A 490 8.28 -17.95 21.55
N SER A 491 8.83 -19.02 22.17
CA SER A 491 10.24 -19.06 22.54
C SER A 491 11.19 -18.96 21.33
N CYS A 492 10.78 -19.50 20.18
CA CYS A 492 11.51 -19.35 18.92
C CYS A 492 11.47 -17.90 18.41
N VAL A 493 10.30 -17.26 18.47
CA VAL A 493 10.10 -15.85 18.08
C VAL A 493 10.87 -14.90 18.98
N GLU A 494 10.96 -15.14 20.29
CA GLU A 494 11.79 -14.34 21.19
C GLU A 494 13.28 -14.40 20.81
N LYS A 495 13.79 -15.58 20.47
CA LYS A 495 15.18 -15.75 19.99
C LYS A 495 15.39 -15.10 18.62
N LEU A 496 14.39 -15.17 17.75
CA LEU A 496 14.39 -14.50 16.46
C LEU A 496 14.44 -12.98 16.63
N ASN A 497 13.64 -12.44 17.55
CA ASN A 497 13.66 -11.01 17.89
C ASN A 497 15.01 -10.58 18.47
N GLN A 498 15.66 -11.40 19.30
CA GLN A 498 17.03 -11.13 19.75
C GLN A 498 17.98 -11.03 18.56
N ALA A 499 17.93 -11.97 17.61
CA ALA A 499 18.76 -11.90 16.42
C ALA A 499 18.49 -10.64 15.58
N ILE A 500 17.21 -10.33 15.30
CA ILE A 500 16.80 -9.12 14.56
C ILE A 500 17.30 -7.85 15.26
N SER A 501 17.14 -7.75 16.57
CA SER A 501 17.53 -6.55 17.35
C SER A 501 19.02 -6.25 17.32
N THR A 502 19.85 -7.30 17.17
CA THR A 502 21.31 -7.18 17.12
C THR A 502 21.87 -6.89 15.72
N GLU A 503 21.05 -6.97 14.68
CA GLU A 503 21.46 -6.65 13.31
C GLU A 503 21.62 -5.14 13.13
N GLU A 504 22.75 -4.71 12.57
CA GLU A 504 23.07 -3.29 12.34
C GLU A 504 22.06 -2.65 11.36
N VAL A 505 21.57 -3.43 10.39
CA VAL A 505 20.64 -2.95 9.37
C VAL A 505 19.20 -3.01 9.82
N LEU A 506 18.79 -3.89 10.75
CA LEU A 506 17.38 -4.00 11.16
C LEU A 506 17.15 -3.27 12.49
N GLY A 507 17.69 -3.82 13.58
CA GLY A 507 17.49 -3.33 14.94
C GLY A 507 16.06 -3.51 15.47
N ASP A 508 15.78 -2.89 16.62
CA ASP A 508 14.51 -3.05 17.36
C ASP A 508 13.25 -2.70 16.57
N SER A 509 13.36 -1.80 15.57
CA SER A 509 12.25 -1.35 14.72
C SER A 509 11.64 -2.46 13.86
N PHE A 510 12.33 -3.58 13.71
CA PHE A 510 11.91 -4.72 12.88
C PHE A 510 11.51 -5.94 13.71
N CYS A 511 11.59 -5.89 15.05
CA CYS A 511 11.17 -7.03 15.86
C CYS A 511 9.70 -7.42 15.57
N ILE A 512 9.43 -8.72 15.57
CA ILE A 512 8.10 -9.27 15.36
C ILE A 512 7.26 -8.95 16.59
N GLY A 513 6.12 -8.30 16.38
CA GLY A 513 5.18 -7.97 17.44
C GLY A 513 4.35 -9.17 17.92
N HIS A 514 3.67 -9.01 19.05
CA HIS A 514 2.87 -10.07 19.65
C HIS A 514 1.49 -10.24 19.00
N SER A 515 1.01 -9.28 18.20
CA SER A 515 -0.35 -9.30 17.64
C SER A 515 -0.64 -10.52 16.77
N TYR A 516 0.38 -11.06 16.07
CA TYR A 516 0.28 -12.30 15.28
C TYR A 516 -0.14 -13.51 16.12
N PHE A 517 -0.01 -13.43 17.45
CA PHE A 517 -0.23 -14.52 18.39
C PHE A 517 -1.40 -14.25 19.34
N CYS A 518 -2.17 -13.17 19.11
CA CYS A 518 -3.27 -12.72 19.96
C CYS A 518 -4.64 -13.13 19.41
N GLY A 519 -5.67 -13.08 20.26
CA GLY A 519 -7.04 -13.42 19.86
C GLY A 519 -7.28 -14.92 19.63
N LEU A 520 -6.37 -15.77 20.12
CA LEU A 520 -6.47 -17.21 20.03
C LEU A 520 -7.19 -17.75 21.27
N SER A 521 -7.92 -18.86 21.09
CA SER A 521 -8.47 -19.64 22.19
C SER A 521 -7.94 -21.06 22.12
N ALA A 522 -7.96 -21.78 23.24
CA ALA A 522 -7.53 -23.18 23.29
C ALA A 522 -8.35 -24.10 22.35
N GLU A 523 -9.58 -23.69 21.99
CA GLU A 523 -10.46 -24.43 21.09
C GLU A 523 -10.11 -24.23 19.61
N VAL A 524 -9.62 -23.05 19.24
CA VAL A 524 -9.30 -22.65 17.86
C VAL A 524 -7.82 -22.92 17.53
N LEU A 525 -6.96 -23.03 18.56
CA LEU A 525 -5.53 -23.20 18.40
C LEU A 525 -5.17 -24.64 17.99
N ASP A 526 -5.16 -24.89 16.69
CA ASP A 526 -4.75 -26.15 16.09
C ASP A 526 -3.42 -26.05 15.32
N GLN A 527 -2.99 -27.20 14.78
CA GLN A 527 -1.77 -27.28 13.98
C GLN A 527 -1.83 -26.40 12.72
N GLY A 528 -2.98 -26.37 12.04
CA GLY A 528 -3.15 -25.65 10.79
C GLY A 528 -3.02 -24.13 10.99
N LEU A 529 -3.53 -23.61 12.09
CA LEU A 529 -3.40 -22.20 12.44
C LEU A 529 -1.95 -21.82 12.77
N LEU A 530 -1.24 -22.65 13.52
CA LEU A 530 0.18 -22.44 13.80
C LEU A 530 1.02 -22.47 12.52
N GLU A 531 0.74 -23.42 11.62
CA GLU A 531 1.35 -23.48 10.29
C GLU A 531 1.02 -22.24 9.46
N ALA A 532 -0.21 -21.75 9.53
CA ALA A 532 -0.62 -20.55 8.80
C ALA A 532 0.12 -19.30 9.28
N ILE A 533 0.25 -19.11 10.60
CA ILE A 533 1.03 -18.00 11.19
C ILE A 533 2.49 -18.10 10.71
N VAL A 534 3.10 -19.28 10.76
CA VAL A 534 4.50 -19.45 10.35
C VAL A 534 4.70 -19.20 8.84
N GLU A 535 3.91 -19.86 7.98
CA GLU A 535 4.13 -19.85 6.53
C GLU A 535 3.66 -18.57 5.84
N TYR A 536 2.58 -17.95 6.32
CA TYR A 536 1.92 -16.84 5.64
C TYR A 536 2.11 -15.49 6.32
N GLU A 537 2.52 -15.44 7.59
CA GLU A 537 2.81 -14.18 8.28
C GLU A 537 4.32 -14.02 8.55
N LEU A 538 4.92 -14.96 9.28
CA LEU A 538 6.30 -14.81 9.76
C LEU A 538 7.35 -14.99 8.65
N ILE A 539 7.26 -16.07 7.87
CA ILE A 539 8.25 -16.35 6.82
C ILE A 539 8.28 -15.28 5.72
N PRO A 540 7.14 -14.75 5.22
CA PRO A 540 7.13 -13.64 4.28
C PRO A 540 7.84 -12.41 4.83
N LEU A 541 7.58 -12.05 6.09
CA LEU A 541 8.25 -10.95 6.78
C LEU A 541 9.77 -11.16 6.87
N LEU A 542 10.23 -12.38 7.16
CA LEU A 542 11.67 -12.70 7.13
C LEU A 542 12.28 -12.56 5.74
N LYS A 543 11.54 -12.90 4.67
CA LYS A 543 12.00 -12.72 3.29
C LYS A 543 12.15 -11.24 2.93
N GLU A 544 11.35 -10.36 3.51
CA GLU A 544 11.51 -8.91 3.35
C GLU A 544 12.71 -8.38 4.15
N TYR A 545 12.91 -8.86 5.37
CA TYR A 545 13.98 -8.39 6.27
C TYR A 545 15.37 -8.79 5.81
N TRP A 546 15.52 -10.04 5.37
CA TRP A 546 16.78 -10.66 4.96
C TRP A 546 16.77 -11.01 3.48
N PHE A 547 16.21 -10.14 2.63
CA PHE A 547 16.03 -10.40 1.20
C PHE A 547 17.34 -10.76 0.46
N ASP A 548 18.48 -10.29 0.97
CA ASP A 548 19.84 -10.53 0.50
C ASP A 548 20.57 -11.65 1.27
N GLU A 549 19.97 -12.24 2.30
CA GLU A 549 20.55 -13.29 3.15
C GLU A 549 19.69 -14.59 3.15
N PRO A 550 19.65 -15.34 2.02
CA PRO A 550 18.78 -16.51 1.88
C PRO A 550 19.08 -17.63 2.89
N THR A 551 20.33 -17.75 3.36
CA THR A 551 20.71 -18.72 4.39
C THR A 551 20.05 -18.39 5.73
N LYS A 552 20.02 -17.11 6.14
CA LYS A 552 19.33 -16.71 7.38
C LYS A 552 17.84 -16.96 7.29
N ILE A 553 17.22 -16.64 6.15
CA ILE A 553 15.80 -16.94 5.90
C ILE A 553 15.55 -18.44 6.06
N HIS A 554 16.35 -19.28 5.40
CA HIS A 554 16.20 -20.73 5.46
C HIS A 554 16.33 -21.26 6.89
N ASP A 555 17.37 -20.83 7.62
CA ASP A 555 17.65 -21.31 8.98
C ASP A 555 16.54 -20.92 9.96
N TRP A 556 16.06 -19.67 9.91
CA TRP A 556 14.98 -19.22 10.77
C TRP A 556 13.63 -19.82 10.36
N SER A 557 13.34 -19.93 9.07
CA SER A 557 12.13 -20.62 8.59
C SER A 557 12.10 -22.07 9.05
N SER A 558 13.24 -22.78 8.98
CA SER A 558 13.33 -24.14 9.48
C SER A 558 13.11 -24.23 10.99
N LYS A 559 13.69 -23.31 11.78
CA LYS A 559 13.48 -23.26 13.23
C LYS A 559 12.02 -23.01 13.60
N LEU A 560 11.35 -22.08 12.91
CA LEU A 560 9.94 -21.76 13.12
C LEU A 560 9.05 -22.97 12.79
N ARG A 561 9.27 -23.63 11.66
CA ARG A 561 8.56 -24.87 11.29
C ARG A 561 8.78 -25.98 12.31
N SER A 562 10.01 -26.17 12.77
CA SER A 562 10.31 -27.19 13.80
C SER A 562 9.69 -26.88 15.16
N ALA A 563 9.46 -25.61 15.49
CA ALA A 563 8.83 -25.24 16.76
C ALA A 563 7.38 -25.75 16.88
N ILE A 564 6.68 -25.82 15.74
CA ILE A 564 5.26 -26.22 15.65
C ILE A 564 5.07 -27.70 15.28
N GLN A 565 6.15 -28.48 15.12
CA GLN A 565 6.06 -29.92 14.85
C GLN A 565 5.78 -30.73 16.11
#